data_AF-A0A7Y4MUK6-F1
#
_entry.id   AF-A0A7Y4MUK6-F1
#
_cell.length_a   1.000
_cell.length_b   1.000
_cell.length_c   1.000
_cell.angle_alpha   90.00
_cell.angle_beta   90.00
_cell.angle_gamma   90.00
#
_symmetry.space_group_name_H-M   'P 1'
#
loop_
_entity.id
_entity.type
_entity.pdbx_description
1 polymer ?
#
loop_
_entity_poly.entity_id
_entity_poly.type
_entity_poly.pdbx_seq_one_letter_code
_entity_poly.pdbx_strand_id
1 'polypeptide(L)'
;MRTRVRTRMAVMMLALLPWVAVATPTGREARVEERLERAEQRHRLRQVLELSDVLDLDNAQALKLEETLQRFDERRRPLRKQVREAARILHRAARGDSEALAQVDAAALGAFEARERIAALDKELYLALAKTLPQEKRARLALALARSDGRQKMKREPGRD
;
A
#
# COMPACT_ATOMS: atom_id res chain seq x y z
N MET A 1 -9.26 61.02 -35.76
CA MET A 1 -10.61 60.57 -35.34
C MET A 1 -10.50 59.17 -34.76
N ARG A 2 -11.07 58.97 -33.57
CA ARG A 2 -11.10 57.71 -32.82
C ARG A 2 -12.11 56.75 -33.44
N THR A 3 -11.77 55.46 -33.53
CA THR A 3 -12.74 54.38 -33.36
C THR A 3 -12.08 53.19 -32.67
N ARG A 4 -12.49 52.96 -31.41
CA ARG A 4 -12.30 51.71 -30.68
C ARG A 4 -13.32 50.69 -31.20
N VAL A 5 -12.87 49.47 -31.51
CA VAL A 5 -13.74 48.28 -31.64
C VAL A 5 -13.00 47.13 -30.93
N ARG A 6 -13.18 47.00 -29.60
CA ARG A 6 -14.09 46.03 -28.95
C ARG A 6 -13.64 44.57 -29.09
N THR A 7 -12.77 44.15 -28.17
CA THR A 7 -12.93 42.95 -27.31
C THR A 7 -13.88 41.86 -27.82
N ARG A 8 -13.39 40.97 -28.70
CA ARG A 8 -14.06 39.69 -29.03
C ARG A 8 -13.05 38.63 -29.48
N MET A 9 -12.22 38.11 -28.58
CA MET A 9 -11.54 36.81 -28.76
C MET A 9 -11.25 36.16 -27.39
N ALA A 10 -12.25 36.15 -26.52
CA ALA A 10 -12.34 35.16 -25.45
C ALA A 10 -13.39 34.15 -25.91
N VAL A 11 -13.14 32.86 -25.65
CA VAL A 11 -14.01 31.71 -25.98
C VAL A 11 -13.84 31.15 -27.39
N MET A 12 -12.70 30.53 -27.67
CA MET A 12 -12.66 29.33 -28.50
C MET A 12 -11.46 28.46 -28.09
N MET A 13 -11.64 27.14 -28.12
CA MET A 13 -10.70 26.08 -27.74
C MET A 13 -10.65 25.68 -26.25
N LEU A 14 -11.84 25.46 -25.68
CA LEU A 14 -12.05 24.58 -24.52
C LEU A 14 -12.40 23.17 -25.03
N ALA A 15 -11.48 22.53 -25.76
CA ALA A 15 -11.75 21.26 -26.44
C ALA A 15 -10.54 20.31 -26.52
N LEU A 16 -9.78 20.17 -25.43
CA LEU A 16 -8.81 19.08 -25.26
C LEU A 16 -8.88 18.56 -23.82
N LEU A 17 -10.02 17.98 -23.46
CA LEU A 17 -10.12 17.11 -22.29
C LEU A 17 -9.78 15.69 -22.76
N PRO A 18 -8.70 15.05 -22.29
CA PRO A 18 -8.48 13.65 -22.56
C PRO A 18 -9.60 12.88 -21.85
N TRP A 19 -10.35 12.07 -22.60
CA TRP A 19 -11.21 11.06 -22.02
C TRP A 19 -10.33 10.10 -21.21
N VAL A 20 -10.22 10.37 -19.92
CA VAL A 20 -9.77 9.37 -18.95
C VAL A 20 -10.91 8.36 -18.87
N ALA A 21 -10.78 7.28 -19.64
CA ALA A 21 -11.60 6.11 -19.51
C ALA A 21 -11.47 5.61 -18.05
N VAL A 22 -12.48 5.86 -17.24
CA VAL A 22 -12.64 5.23 -15.94
C VAL A 22 -12.95 3.76 -16.22
N ALA A 23 -11.90 2.95 -16.30
CA ALA A 23 -12.04 1.50 -16.39
C ALA A 23 -12.70 1.01 -15.10
N THR A 24 -13.99 0.65 -15.19
CA THR A 24 -14.69 -0.03 -14.12
C THR A 24 -14.05 -1.40 -13.90
N PRO A 25 -13.70 -1.76 -12.66
CA PRO A 25 -13.05 -3.03 -12.38
C PRO A 25 -13.97 -4.17 -12.85
N THR A 26 -13.40 -5.09 -13.62
CA THR A 26 -14.16 -6.26 -14.10
C THR A 26 -14.65 -7.08 -12.91
N GLY A 27 -15.76 -7.81 -13.05
CA GLY A 27 -16.34 -8.58 -11.93
C GLY A 27 -15.38 -9.58 -11.27
N ARG A 28 -14.33 -10.03 -11.98
CA ARG A 28 -13.26 -10.87 -11.41
C ARG A 28 -12.27 -10.05 -10.56
N GLU A 29 -11.90 -8.86 -10.98
CA GLU A 29 -11.00 -7.96 -10.23
C GLU A 29 -11.66 -7.44 -8.95
N ALA A 30 -12.94 -7.05 -9.03
CA ALA A 30 -13.70 -6.63 -7.85
C ALA A 30 -13.76 -7.73 -6.77
N ARG A 31 -13.97 -8.99 -7.17
CA ARG A 31 -13.97 -10.14 -6.25
C ARG A 31 -12.60 -10.42 -5.64
N VAL A 32 -11.51 -10.19 -6.39
CA VAL A 32 -10.15 -10.34 -5.88
C VAL A 32 -9.85 -9.25 -4.86
N GLU A 33 -10.23 -8.00 -5.15
CA GLU A 33 -10.04 -6.88 -4.24
C GLU A 33 -10.82 -7.09 -2.93
N GLU A 34 -12.09 -7.49 -3.00
CA GLU A 34 -12.92 -7.80 -1.83
C GLU A 34 -12.33 -8.94 -0.97
N ARG A 35 -11.74 -9.96 -1.61
CA ARG A 35 -11.04 -11.05 -0.89
C ARG A 35 -9.78 -10.55 -0.20
N LEU A 36 -9.02 -9.67 -0.84
CA LEU A 36 -7.83 -9.06 -0.27
C LEU A 36 -8.19 -8.18 0.93
N GLU A 37 -9.23 -7.36 0.82
CA GLU A 37 -9.71 -6.51 1.92
C GLU A 37 -10.13 -7.33 3.13
N ARG A 38 -10.90 -8.42 2.94
CA ARG A 38 -11.26 -9.32 4.04
C ARG A 38 -10.05 -9.99 4.67
N ALA A 39 -9.06 -10.38 3.86
CA ALA A 39 -7.82 -10.97 4.36
C ALA A 39 -7.01 -9.96 5.19
N GLU A 40 -6.97 -8.70 4.75
CA GLU A 40 -6.32 -7.59 5.45
C GLU A 40 -7.02 -7.28 6.78
N GLN A 41 -8.36 -7.21 6.80
CA GLN A 41 -9.13 -7.03 8.04
C GLN A 41 -8.86 -8.14 9.05
N ARG A 42 -8.91 -9.41 8.61
CA ARG A 42 -8.59 -10.56 9.48
C ARG A 42 -7.16 -10.53 9.99
N HIS A 43 -6.22 -10.08 9.15
CA HIS A 43 -4.83 -9.96 9.55
C HIS A 43 -4.64 -8.87 10.61
N ARG A 44 -5.25 -7.70 10.41
CA ARG A 44 -5.22 -6.59 11.36
C ARG A 44 -5.82 -6.98 12.70
N LEU A 45 -7.00 -7.63 12.71
CA LEU A 45 -7.61 -8.12 13.94
C LEU A 45 -6.68 -9.08 14.69
N ARG A 46 -6.07 -10.03 13.99
CA ARG A 46 -5.07 -10.93 14.61
C ARG A 46 -3.88 -10.15 15.15
N GLN A 47 -3.37 -9.18 14.41
CA GLN A 47 -2.22 -8.38 14.82
C GLN A 47 -2.53 -7.54 16.06
N VAL A 48 -3.72 -6.94 16.14
CA VAL A 48 -4.19 -6.22 17.33
C VAL A 48 -4.24 -7.17 18.51
N LEU A 49 -4.85 -8.35 18.37
CA LEU A 49 -4.92 -9.34 19.45
C LEU A 49 -3.53 -9.80 19.90
N GLU A 50 -2.64 -10.15 18.97
CA GLU A 50 -1.26 -10.58 19.27
C GLU A 50 -0.47 -9.47 19.98
N LEU A 51 -0.60 -8.22 19.54
CA LEU A 51 0.13 -7.09 20.14
C LEU A 51 -0.46 -6.68 21.48
N SER A 52 -1.79 -6.72 21.63
CA SER A 52 -2.45 -6.45 22.92
C SER A 52 -2.05 -7.46 23.98
N ASP A 53 -1.95 -8.74 23.62
CA ASP A 53 -1.48 -9.80 24.49
C ASP A 53 0.00 -9.61 24.87
N VAL A 54 0.89 -9.43 23.88
CA VAL A 54 2.34 -9.27 24.13
C VAL A 54 2.68 -8.02 24.96
N LEU A 55 1.89 -6.96 24.79
CA LEU A 55 2.12 -5.68 25.44
C LEU A 55 1.25 -5.46 26.67
N ASP A 56 0.43 -6.43 27.07
CA ASP A 56 -0.51 -6.32 28.18
C ASP A 56 -1.30 -4.99 28.09
N LEU A 57 -1.94 -4.75 26.95
CA LEU A 57 -2.69 -3.52 26.68
C LEU A 57 -4.10 -3.60 27.23
N ASP A 58 -4.60 -2.49 27.78
CA ASP A 58 -6.01 -2.36 28.12
C ASP A 58 -6.87 -2.14 26.85
N ASN A 59 -8.21 -2.19 27.01
CA ASN A 59 -9.15 -2.05 25.90
C ASN A 59 -9.02 -0.70 25.16
N ALA A 60 -8.73 0.40 25.88
CA ALA A 60 -8.60 1.72 25.26
C ALA A 60 -7.29 1.83 24.46
N GLN A 61 -6.22 1.23 24.97
CA GLN A 61 -4.93 1.12 24.29
C GLN A 61 -5.02 0.21 23.05
N ALA A 62 -5.75 -0.89 23.14
CA ALA A 62 -6.00 -1.80 22.03
C ALA A 62 -6.78 -1.13 20.89
N LEU A 63 -7.79 -0.31 21.21
CA LEU A 63 -8.55 0.45 20.21
C LEU A 63 -7.65 1.46 19.49
N LYS A 64 -6.83 2.21 20.25
CA LYS A 64 -5.88 3.16 19.67
C LYS A 64 -4.80 2.48 18.81
N LEU A 65 -4.40 1.27 19.20
CA LEU A 65 -3.49 0.43 18.41
C LEU A 65 -4.14 0.06 17.08
N GLU A 66 -5.40 -0.39 17.08
CA GLU A 66 -6.13 -0.72 15.85
C GLU A 66 -6.23 0.48 14.90
N GLU A 67 -6.65 1.65 15.41
CA GLU A 67 -6.72 2.87 14.61
C GLU A 67 -5.37 3.26 13.99
N THR A 68 -4.28 3.11 14.77
CA THR A 68 -2.94 3.40 14.29
C THR A 68 -2.55 2.42 13.19
N LEU A 69 -2.74 1.12 13.40
CA LEU A 69 -2.47 0.09 12.40
C LEU A 69 -3.25 0.34 11.11
N GLN A 70 -4.55 0.67 11.21
CA GLN A 70 -5.39 0.96 10.06
C GLN A 70 -4.84 2.13 9.21
N ARG A 71 -4.47 3.25 9.84
CA ARG A 71 -3.91 4.41 9.12
C ARG A 71 -2.63 4.06 8.37
N PHE A 72 -1.78 3.22 8.95
CA PHE A 72 -0.55 2.77 8.30
C PHE A 72 -0.83 1.74 7.19
N ASP A 73 -1.81 0.86 7.36
CA ASP A 73 -2.26 -0.08 6.32
C ASP A 73 -2.77 0.67 5.08
N GLU A 74 -3.58 1.71 5.26
CA GLU A 74 -4.09 2.56 4.19
C GLU A 74 -2.94 3.21 3.39
N ARG A 75 -1.89 3.70 4.08
CA ARG A 75 -0.68 4.25 3.44
C ARG A 75 0.15 3.17 2.72
N ARG A 76 0.17 1.93 3.23
CA ARG A 76 0.91 0.81 2.63
C ARG A 76 0.21 0.23 1.41
N ARG A 77 -1.14 0.28 1.35
CA ARG A 77 -1.95 -0.30 0.28
C ARG A 77 -1.51 0.11 -1.13
N PRO A 78 -1.35 1.40 -1.48
CA PRO A 78 -0.89 1.79 -2.80
C PRO A 78 0.53 1.30 -3.12
N LEU A 79 1.44 1.31 -2.14
CA LEU A 79 2.82 0.81 -2.32
C LEU A 79 2.83 -0.70 -2.57
N ARG A 80 2.03 -1.47 -1.82
CA ARG A 80 1.87 -2.92 -2.04
C ARG A 80 1.29 -3.21 -3.43
N LYS A 81 0.36 -2.38 -3.91
CA LYS A 81 -0.19 -2.48 -5.27
C LYS A 81 0.89 -2.25 -6.32
N GLN A 82 1.71 -1.21 -6.17
CA GLN A 82 2.86 -0.94 -7.06
C GLN A 82 3.83 -2.12 -7.11
N VAL A 83 4.19 -2.69 -5.95
CA VAL A 83 5.07 -3.87 -5.90
C VAL A 83 4.45 -5.08 -6.60
N ARG A 84 3.14 -5.31 -6.44
CA ARG A 84 2.42 -6.41 -7.12
C ARG A 84 2.38 -6.22 -8.63
N GLU A 85 2.15 -4.99 -9.10
CA GLU A 85 2.11 -4.65 -10.51
C GLU A 85 3.49 -4.80 -11.17
N ALA A 86 4.53 -4.27 -10.55
CA ALA A 86 5.91 -4.47 -10.98
C ALA A 86 6.26 -5.96 -11.07
N ALA A 87 5.88 -6.76 -10.06
CA ALA A 87 6.10 -8.20 -10.10
C ALA A 87 5.37 -8.88 -11.28
N ARG A 88 4.15 -8.45 -11.62
CA ARG A 88 3.42 -8.98 -12.79
C ARG A 88 4.15 -8.65 -14.10
N ILE A 89 4.67 -7.42 -14.24
CA ILE A 89 5.46 -7.02 -15.42
C ILE A 89 6.71 -7.89 -15.52
N LEU A 90 7.48 -8.02 -14.44
CA LEU A 90 8.69 -8.84 -14.40
C LEU A 90 8.41 -10.31 -14.71
N HIS A 91 7.32 -10.88 -14.20
CA HIS A 91 6.92 -12.25 -14.54
C HIS A 91 6.54 -12.42 -16.02
N ARG A 92 5.88 -11.44 -16.64
CA ARG A 92 5.58 -11.47 -18.08
C ARG A 92 6.85 -11.33 -18.92
N ALA A 93 7.72 -10.39 -18.55
CA ALA A 93 9.01 -10.19 -19.21
C ALA A 93 9.89 -11.45 -19.14
N ALA A 94 9.92 -12.13 -17.99
CA ALA A 94 10.63 -13.40 -17.82
C ALA A 94 10.10 -14.54 -18.71
N ARG A 95 8.87 -14.42 -19.21
CA ARG A 95 8.26 -15.35 -20.18
C ARG A 95 8.43 -14.91 -21.63
N GLY A 96 9.13 -13.81 -21.89
CA GLY A 96 9.41 -13.29 -23.23
C GLY A 96 8.34 -12.35 -23.81
N ASP A 97 7.41 -11.82 -22.99
CA ASP A 97 6.45 -10.80 -23.44
C ASP A 97 7.18 -9.51 -23.84
N SER A 98 7.15 -9.16 -25.13
CA SER A 98 7.85 -8.01 -25.71
C SER A 98 7.41 -6.66 -25.13
N GLU A 99 6.12 -6.51 -24.78
CA GLU A 99 5.64 -5.27 -24.17
C GLU A 99 6.15 -5.11 -22.74
N ALA A 100 6.28 -6.23 -22.02
CA ALA A 100 6.80 -6.25 -20.67
C ALA A 100 8.33 -6.09 -20.63
N LEU A 101 9.05 -6.60 -21.64
CA LEU A 101 10.51 -6.47 -21.76
C LEU A 101 10.96 -5.01 -21.79
N ALA A 102 10.21 -4.13 -22.47
CA ALA A 102 10.51 -2.70 -22.50
C ALA A 102 10.35 -1.99 -21.14
N GLN A 103 9.70 -2.64 -20.17
CA GLN A 103 9.37 -2.08 -18.86
C GLN A 103 10.15 -2.71 -17.70
N VAL A 104 11.07 -3.65 -17.98
CA VAL A 104 11.77 -4.43 -16.94
C VAL A 104 12.50 -3.54 -15.95
N ASP A 105 13.35 -2.63 -16.42
CA ASP A 105 14.16 -1.78 -15.54
C ASP A 105 13.29 -0.84 -14.71
N ALA A 106 12.30 -0.21 -15.34
CA ALA A 106 11.37 0.68 -14.65
C ALA A 106 10.55 -0.07 -13.59
N ALA A 107 10.07 -1.28 -13.89
CA ALA A 107 9.35 -2.12 -12.96
C ALA A 107 10.25 -2.57 -11.79
N ALA A 108 11.49 -2.96 -12.07
CA ALA A 108 12.45 -3.37 -11.05
C ALA A 108 12.77 -2.22 -10.08
N LEU A 109 13.16 -1.06 -10.60
CA LEU A 109 13.46 0.13 -9.80
C LEU A 109 12.25 0.57 -8.97
N GLY A 110 11.07 0.66 -9.60
CA GLY A 110 9.83 1.02 -8.90
C GLY A 110 9.47 0.04 -7.77
N ALA A 111 9.73 -1.26 -7.95
CA ALA A 111 9.53 -2.24 -6.89
C ALA A 111 10.48 -2.05 -5.71
N PHE A 112 11.75 -1.71 -5.96
CA PHE A 112 12.72 -1.42 -4.90
C PHE A 112 12.34 -0.16 -4.12
N GLU A 113 12.05 0.93 -4.82
CA GLU A 113 11.62 2.19 -4.18
C GLU A 113 10.36 2.01 -3.33
N ALA A 114 9.36 1.28 -3.85
CA ALA A 114 8.13 1.01 -3.10
C ALA A 114 8.41 0.18 -1.84
N ARG A 115 9.34 -0.78 -1.88
CA ARG A 115 9.75 -1.56 -0.71
C ARG A 115 10.50 -0.70 0.32
N GLU A 116 11.36 0.20 -0.12
CA GLU A 116 12.04 1.15 0.77
C GLU A 116 11.05 2.07 1.48
N ARG A 117 10.05 2.58 0.76
CA ARG A 117 8.97 3.39 1.36
C ARG A 117 8.14 2.58 2.36
N ILE A 118 7.86 1.31 2.08
CA ILE A 118 7.18 0.43 3.05
C ILE A 118 8.04 0.26 4.31
N ALA A 119 9.34 0.00 4.17
CA ALA A 119 10.24 -0.12 5.31
C ALA A 119 10.36 1.18 6.13
N ALA A 120 10.29 2.34 5.47
CA ALA A 120 10.20 3.63 6.17
C ALA A 120 8.90 3.75 6.98
N LEU A 121 7.76 3.33 6.40
CA LEU A 121 6.47 3.26 7.11
C LEU A 121 6.49 2.27 8.28
N ASP A 122 7.24 1.17 8.20
CA ASP A 122 7.43 0.24 9.33
C ASP A 122 8.16 0.91 10.50
N LYS A 123 9.19 1.69 10.22
CA LYS A 123 9.91 2.48 11.24
C LYS A 123 9.00 3.54 11.87
N GLU A 124 8.26 4.28 11.05
CA GLU A 124 7.29 5.28 11.52
C GLU A 124 6.20 4.64 12.40
N LEU A 125 5.68 3.48 12.01
CA LEU A 125 4.69 2.74 12.79
C LEU A 125 5.24 2.37 14.17
N TYR A 126 6.45 1.79 14.22
CA TYR A 126 7.10 1.47 15.49
C TYR A 126 7.21 2.71 16.38
N LEU A 127 7.69 3.84 15.84
CA LEU A 127 7.82 5.08 16.61
C LEU A 127 6.47 5.61 17.10
N ALA A 128 5.43 5.53 16.27
CA ALA A 128 4.08 5.96 16.63
C ALA A 128 3.51 5.14 17.80
N LEU A 129 3.69 3.81 17.77
CA LEU A 129 3.25 2.90 18.83
C LEU A 129 4.12 2.99 20.08
N ALA A 130 5.43 3.17 19.92
CA ALA A 130 6.39 3.20 21.00
C ALA A 130 6.33 4.49 21.85
N LYS A 131 5.77 5.58 21.31
CA LYS A 131 5.78 6.91 21.93
C LYS A 131 5.25 6.93 23.37
N THR A 132 4.24 6.12 23.67
CA THR A 132 3.57 6.10 24.98
C THR A 132 3.88 4.84 25.79
N LEU A 133 4.81 4.00 25.33
CA LEU A 133 5.14 2.73 25.97
C LEU A 133 6.41 2.85 26.83
N PRO A 134 6.47 2.19 28.00
CA PRO A 134 7.70 2.05 28.75
C PRO A 134 8.75 1.26 27.97
N GLN A 135 10.04 1.43 28.29
CA GLN A 135 11.17 0.85 27.53
C GLN A 135 11.06 -0.67 27.35
N GLU A 136 10.64 -1.39 28.39
CA GLU A 136 10.44 -2.84 28.32
C GLU A 136 9.38 -3.23 27.27
N LYS A 137 8.20 -2.59 27.30
CA LYS A 137 7.13 -2.82 26.32
C LYS A 137 7.56 -2.43 24.90
N ARG A 138 8.41 -1.41 24.74
CA ARG A 138 8.99 -1.05 23.43
C ARG A 138 9.87 -2.16 22.85
N ALA A 139 10.67 -2.83 23.69
CA ALA A 139 11.47 -3.97 23.25
C ALA A 139 10.58 -5.15 22.82
N ARG A 140 9.54 -5.47 23.61
CA ARG A 140 8.54 -6.49 23.24
C ARG A 140 7.83 -6.16 21.92
N LEU A 141 7.46 -4.89 21.72
CA LEU A 141 6.85 -4.40 20.48
C LEU A 141 7.79 -4.62 19.28
N ALA A 142 9.06 -4.24 19.40
CA ALA A 142 10.03 -4.42 18.32
C ALA A 142 10.19 -5.91 17.93
N LEU A 143 10.26 -6.80 18.93
CA LEU A 143 10.31 -8.25 18.69
C LEU A 143 9.03 -8.79 18.05
N ALA A 144 7.86 -8.30 18.47
CA ALA A 144 6.58 -8.71 17.91
C ALA A 144 6.44 -8.30 16.43
N LEU A 145 6.80 -7.05 16.10
CA LEU A 145 6.77 -6.54 14.72
C LEU A 145 7.77 -7.28 13.82
N ALA A 146 8.97 -7.59 14.30
CA ALA A 146 9.95 -8.38 13.54
C ALA A 146 9.46 -9.80 13.22
N ARG A 147 8.74 -10.44 14.16
CA ARG A 147 8.18 -11.79 13.98
C ARG A 147 7.01 -11.82 13.00
N SER A 148 6.13 -10.81 13.03
CA SER A 148 4.96 -10.77 12.14
C SER A 148 5.36 -10.61 10.67
N ASP A 149 6.39 -9.80 10.39
CA ASP A 149 6.96 -9.66 9.04
C ASP A 149 7.59 -10.97 8.55
N GLY A 150 8.32 -11.69 9.41
CA GLY A 150 8.91 -12.99 9.10
C GLY A 150 7.84 -14.06 8.79
N ARG A 151 6.79 -14.15 9.61
CA ARG A 151 5.67 -15.09 9.39
C ARG A 151 4.88 -14.75 8.12
N GLN A 152 4.73 -13.47 7.78
CA GLN A 152 4.05 -13.05 6.55
C GLN A 152 4.84 -13.47 5.30
N LYS A 153 6.18 -13.45 5.34
CA LYS A 153 7.02 -13.97 4.25
C LYS A 153 6.85 -15.48 4.09
N MET A 154 6.92 -16.26 5.17
CA MET A 154 6.76 -17.72 5.10
C MET A 154 5.36 -18.17 4.66
N LYS A 155 4.29 -17.51 5.11
CA LYS A 155 2.92 -17.85 4.69
C LYS A 155 2.62 -17.55 3.21
N ARG A 156 3.43 -16.72 2.55
CA ARG A 156 3.32 -16.45 1.10
C ARG A 156 4.05 -17.49 0.25
N GLU A 157 4.75 -18.44 0.86
CA GLU A 157 5.30 -19.63 0.21
C GLU A 157 4.46 -20.90 0.48
N PRO A 158 3.14 -20.97 0.18
CA PRO A 158 2.49 -22.27 0.03
C PRO A 158 2.60 -22.70 -1.43
N GLY A 159 3.54 -23.62 -1.72
CA GLY A 159 3.65 -24.28 -3.02
C GLY A 159 4.93 -23.91 -3.79
N ARG A 160 6.07 -24.48 -3.36
CA ARG A 160 6.96 -25.11 -4.34
C ARG A 160 6.36 -26.49 -4.58
N ASP A 161 5.64 -26.63 -5.68
CA ASP A 161 5.54 -27.83 -6.52
C ASP A 161 5.34 -27.33 -7.96
#